data_AF-A0A7S3AR41-F1
#
_entry.id   AF-A0A7S3AR41-F1
#
_cell.length_a   1.000
_cell.length_b   1.000
_cell.length_c   1.000
_cell.angle_alpha   90.00
_cell.angle_beta   90.00
_cell.angle_gamma   90.00
#
_symmetry.space_group_name_H-M   'P 1'
#
loop_
_entity.id
_entity.type
_entity.pdbx_description
1 polymer ?
#
loop_
_entity_poly.entity_id
_entity_poly.type
_entity_poly.pdbx_seq_one_letter_code
_entity_poly.pdbx_strand_id
1 'polypeptide(L)'
;MGKARGWASSRGEELEPLLEHTDLISVRWLRDLAAERRIIPAWQKLPTEAKAELKDMREWRGDGLPIGVLSYGWGGPDHPDPAGLQLQALLPVLSAIVTVCDTFSKNCTWGIFWDFPCLPQRGHTTGGGGEDRTQEQLERYGSAFRMIDCWYAHPHTYSMLLHGQMSELDGVAGYPIRRPCNQRGWCIAERALSALVKDDPLLLELGELNAPRDWADVLKQCKASRGPPLTPPAFEEMIRQGLAGGTLVFGVSGDVDLVIERYREGFVRAFTNCSFISFKSMRWGDDEVILLTQAMEYAHANGGLGKLARLGLSGNLIGDKGCTALAKAFTVSGAFKELLTVDLFSNKIGDAGGQALVEALDRQGVLPKFTGIQLELNQLSMEGFQAVESAAGRSWRRNHHHPRKLKL
;
A
#
# COMPACT_ATOMS: atom_id res chain seq x y z
N MET A 1 23.45 -9.03 -13.17
CA MET A 1 22.86 -10.07 -12.29
C MET A 1 21.45 -9.65 -11.94
N GLY A 2 20.43 -10.28 -12.55
CA GLY A 2 19.04 -10.00 -12.22
C GLY A 2 18.79 -10.37 -10.76
N LYS A 3 18.28 -9.44 -9.95
CA LYS A 3 17.85 -9.75 -8.58
C LYS A 3 16.87 -10.92 -8.66
N ALA A 4 17.02 -11.91 -7.77
CA ALA A 4 15.98 -12.91 -7.58
C ALA A 4 14.67 -12.15 -7.28
N ARG A 5 13.65 -12.36 -8.11
CA ARG A 5 12.30 -11.83 -7.94
C ARG A 5 11.38 -12.97 -7.52
N GLY A 6 10.35 -12.65 -6.74
CA GLY A 6 9.39 -13.61 -6.22
C GLY A 6 9.23 -13.52 -4.70
N TRP A 7 8.56 -14.52 -4.14
CA TRP A 7 8.01 -14.53 -2.78
C TRP A 7 8.97 -14.00 -1.69
N ALA A 8 10.12 -14.65 -1.48
CA ALA A 8 11.07 -14.29 -0.43
C ALA A 8 11.70 -12.90 -0.63
N SER A 9 12.08 -12.56 -1.87
CA SER A 9 12.66 -11.24 -2.18
C SER A 9 11.68 -10.08 -1.99
N SER A 10 10.38 -10.38 -2.04
CA SER A 10 9.28 -9.44 -1.81
C SER A 10 8.65 -9.60 -0.44
N ARG A 11 9.38 -10.23 0.52
CA ARG A 11 9.00 -10.35 1.94
C ARG A 11 7.69 -11.11 2.16
N GLY A 12 7.39 -12.08 1.30
CA GLY A 12 6.17 -12.88 1.37
C GLY A 12 6.04 -13.67 2.67
N GLU A 13 7.15 -14.01 3.33
CA GLU A 13 7.12 -14.71 4.62
C GLU A 13 6.39 -13.92 5.72
N GLU A 14 6.31 -12.58 5.60
CA GLU A 14 5.59 -11.73 6.55
C GLU A 14 4.07 -11.92 6.49
N LEU A 15 3.55 -12.43 5.38
CA LEU A 15 2.13 -12.65 5.16
C LEU A 15 1.71 -14.12 5.36
N GLU A 16 2.66 -15.06 5.42
CA GLU A 16 2.37 -16.48 5.60
C GLU A 16 1.55 -16.78 6.86
N PRO A 17 1.82 -16.17 8.03
CA PRO A 17 0.99 -16.40 9.23
C PRO A 17 -0.48 -16.01 9.04
N LEU A 18 -0.78 -15.06 8.14
CA LEU A 18 -2.15 -14.62 7.91
C LEU A 18 -2.96 -15.65 7.09
N LEU A 19 -2.28 -16.51 6.33
CA LEU A 19 -2.90 -17.57 5.54
C LEU A 19 -3.53 -18.67 6.43
N GLU A 20 -3.12 -18.77 7.69
CA GLU A 20 -3.74 -19.69 8.65
C GLU A 20 -5.23 -19.35 8.87
N HIS A 21 -5.58 -18.06 8.78
CA HIS A 21 -6.93 -17.56 9.06
C HIS A 21 -7.61 -16.92 7.85
N THR A 22 -6.94 -16.84 6.70
CA THR A 22 -7.44 -16.17 5.49
C THR A 22 -7.23 -17.07 4.27
N ASP A 23 -8.32 -17.49 3.63
CA ASP A 23 -8.24 -18.26 2.39
C ASP A 23 -8.18 -17.30 1.19
N LEU A 24 -7.00 -17.09 0.60
CA LEU A 24 -6.89 -16.33 -0.65
C LEU A 24 -7.50 -17.12 -1.81
N ILE A 25 -8.16 -16.44 -2.74
CA ILE A 25 -8.85 -17.09 -3.87
C ILE A 25 -7.93 -17.13 -5.08
N SER A 26 -7.83 -18.29 -5.75
CA SER A 26 -7.04 -18.45 -6.96
C SER A 26 -7.53 -17.53 -8.06
N VAL A 27 -6.62 -16.74 -8.62
CA VAL A 27 -6.91 -15.85 -9.76
C VAL A 27 -7.43 -16.62 -10.98
N ARG A 28 -6.97 -17.86 -11.16
CA ARG A 28 -7.42 -18.75 -12.24
C ARG A 28 -8.89 -19.12 -12.07
N TRP A 29 -9.27 -19.51 -10.85
CA TRP A 29 -10.64 -19.87 -10.53
C TRP A 29 -11.58 -18.66 -10.60
N LEU A 30 -11.16 -17.49 -10.10
CA LEU A 30 -11.93 -16.25 -10.24
C LEU A 30 -12.13 -15.86 -11.71
N ARG A 31 -11.10 -15.99 -12.54
CA ARG A 31 -11.18 -15.72 -13.98
C ARG A 31 -12.19 -16.62 -14.67
N ASP A 32 -12.19 -17.91 -14.35
CA ASP A 32 -13.15 -18.88 -14.91
C ASP A 32 -14.58 -18.58 -14.44
N LEU A 33 -14.76 -18.34 -13.13
CA LEU A 33 -16.05 -17.95 -12.55
C LEU A 33 -16.62 -16.68 -13.21
N ALA A 34 -15.76 -15.68 -13.44
CA ALA A 34 -16.11 -14.46 -14.16
C ALA A 34 -16.46 -14.76 -15.63
N ALA A 35 -15.67 -15.54 -16.35
CA ALA A 35 -15.96 -15.90 -17.75
C ALA A 35 -17.32 -16.61 -17.90
N GLU A 36 -17.71 -17.42 -16.91
CA GLU A 36 -19.00 -18.11 -16.85
C GLU A 36 -20.17 -17.23 -16.39
N ARG A 37 -19.93 -15.94 -16.09
CA ARG A 37 -20.95 -15.01 -15.56
C ARG A 37 -21.61 -15.47 -14.27
N ARG A 38 -20.85 -16.18 -13.42
CA ARG A 38 -21.32 -16.66 -12.13
C ARG A 38 -21.06 -15.63 -11.03
N ILE A 39 -21.76 -15.81 -9.92
CA ILE A 39 -21.63 -14.97 -8.72
C ILE A 39 -20.64 -15.64 -7.75
N ILE A 40 -19.78 -14.83 -7.14
CA ILE A 40 -18.84 -15.28 -6.11
C ILE A 40 -19.60 -15.82 -4.88
N PRO A 41 -19.40 -17.08 -4.46
CA PRO A 41 -20.03 -17.58 -3.24
C PRO A 41 -19.33 -17.04 -1.99
N ALA A 42 -20.07 -16.96 -0.87
CA ALA A 42 -19.50 -16.71 0.44
C ALA A 42 -18.49 -17.80 0.83
N TRP A 43 -17.56 -17.47 1.74
CA TRP A 43 -16.49 -18.38 2.20
C TRP A 43 -16.97 -19.80 2.54
N GLN A 44 -18.10 -19.94 3.25
CA GLN A 44 -18.66 -21.24 3.65
C GLN A 44 -19.04 -22.15 2.47
N LYS A 45 -19.29 -21.57 1.30
CA LYS A 45 -19.79 -22.27 0.10
C LYS A 45 -18.71 -22.39 -0.98
N LEU A 46 -17.48 -21.96 -0.71
CA LEU A 46 -16.39 -22.10 -1.66
C LEU A 46 -15.95 -23.56 -1.78
N PRO A 47 -15.75 -24.06 -3.01
CA PRO A 47 -15.14 -25.35 -3.20
C PRO A 47 -13.63 -25.28 -2.91
N THR A 48 -13.00 -26.41 -2.58
CA THR A 48 -11.59 -26.45 -2.19
C THR A 48 -10.65 -25.91 -3.27
N GLU A 49 -10.94 -26.21 -4.54
CA GLU A 49 -10.17 -25.76 -5.70
C GLU A 49 -10.24 -24.24 -5.95
N ALA A 50 -11.16 -23.52 -5.30
CA ALA A 50 -11.18 -22.06 -5.36
C ALA A 50 -10.01 -21.42 -4.63
N LYS A 51 -9.41 -22.11 -3.66
CA LYS A 51 -8.37 -21.56 -2.79
C LYS A 51 -7.01 -21.59 -3.48
N ALA A 52 -6.26 -20.48 -3.38
CA ALA A 52 -4.89 -20.42 -3.86
C ALA A 52 -3.95 -21.16 -2.90
N GLU A 53 -3.11 -22.04 -3.44
CA GLU A 53 -2.09 -22.71 -2.64
C GLU A 53 -0.78 -21.91 -2.59
N LEU A 54 -0.13 -21.89 -1.41
CA LEU A 54 1.14 -21.19 -1.22
C LEU A 54 2.25 -21.72 -2.13
N LYS A 55 2.28 -23.02 -2.40
CA LYS A 55 3.28 -23.64 -3.30
C LYS A 55 3.18 -23.07 -4.72
N ASP A 56 1.97 -22.83 -5.20
CA ASP A 56 1.67 -22.34 -6.55
C ASP A 56 1.91 -20.83 -6.65
N MET A 57 1.56 -20.08 -5.61
CA MET A 57 1.93 -18.66 -5.50
C MET A 57 3.45 -18.49 -5.51
N ARG A 58 4.20 -19.35 -4.83
CA ARG A 58 5.67 -19.33 -4.81
C ARG A 58 6.32 -19.64 -6.16
N GLU A 59 5.58 -20.03 -7.19
CA GLU A 59 6.12 -20.14 -8.57
C GLU A 59 6.26 -18.78 -9.27
N TRP A 60 5.66 -17.71 -8.73
CA TRP A 60 5.76 -16.35 -9.28
C TRP A 60 7.20 -15.82 -9.30
N ARG A 61 7.63 -15.25 -10.43
CA ARG A 61 8.95 -14.62 -10.62
C ARG A 61 8.87 -13.18 -11.13
N GLY A 62 7.68 -12.59 -11.14
CA GLY A 62 7.48 -11.18 -11.51
C GLY A 62 7.75 -10.22 -10.35
N ASP A 63 7.45 -8.95 -10.56
CA ASP A 63 7.58 -7.92 -9.52
C ASP A 63 6.49 -8.07 -8.45
N GLY A 64 6.80 -7.65 -7.22
CA GLY A 64 5.89 -7.78 -6.07
C GLY A 64 5.54 -9.23 -5.71
N LEU A 65 4.55 -9.36 -4.83
CA LEU A 65 3.96 -10.64 -4.44
C LEU A 65 2.80 -10.98 -5.38
N PRO A 66 2.55 -12.28 -5.67
CA PRO A 66 1.39 -12.73 -6.43
C PRO A 66 0.11 -12.70 -5.56
N ILE A 67 -0.15 -11.53 -4.96
CA ILE A 67 -1.29 -11.28 -4.08
C ILE A 67 -1.97 -10.01 -4.53
N GLY A 68 -3.21 -10.13 -4.98
CA GLY A 68 -4.10 -9.00 -5.25
C GLY A 68 -4.99 -8.73 -4.04
N VAL A 69 -5.18 -7.48 -3.65
CA VAL A 69 -6.01 -7.08 -2.49
C VAL A 69 -7.08 -6.14 -2.99
N LEU A 70 -8.33 -6.60 -3.00
CA LEU A 70 -9.44 -5.88 -3.61
C LEU A 70 -10.11 -4.93 -2.62
N SER A 71 -10.11 -3.63 -2.94
CA SER A 71 -10.95 -2.63 -2.27
C SER A 71 -12.14 -2.31 -3.17
N TYR A 72 -13.35 -2.48 -2.64
CA TYR A 72 -14.58 -2.39 -3.40
C TYR A 72 -15.76 -2.01 -2.50
N GLY A 73 -16.88 -1.60 -3.08
CA GLY A 73 -18.08 -1.25 -2.33
C GLY A 73 -19.09 -2.39 -2.30
N TRP A 74 -19.64 -2.69 -1.12
CA TRP A 74 -20.73 -3.66 -1.00
C TRP A 74 -21.98 -3.18 -1.75
N GLY A 75 -22.48 -4.02 -2.65
CA GLY A 75 -23.63 -3.75 -3.52
C GLY A 75 -25.00 -4.01 -2.88
N GLY A 76 -25.08 -4.96 -1.95
CA GLY A 76 -26.28 -5.28 -1.19
C GLY A 76 -25.98 -5.61 0.27
N PRO A 77 -27.01 -5.78 1.13
CA PRO A 77 -26.84 -6.06 2.55
C PRO A 77 -26.28 -7.47 2.84
N ASP A 78 -26.64 -8.46 2.03
CA ASP A 78 -26.28 -9.87 2.27
C ASP A 78 -25.14 -10.37 1.36
N HIS A 79 -24.82 -9.58 0.32
CA HIS A 79 -23.85 -9.95 -0.69
C HIS A 79 -23.18 -8.70 -1.30
N PRO A 80 -21.84 -8.69 -1.45
CA PRO A 80 -21.13 -7.56 -2.03
C PRO A 80 -21.39 -7.35 -3.52
N ASP A 81 -21.58 -8.45 -4.25
CA ASP A 81 -21.71 -8.46 -5.72
C ASP A 81 -22.91 -9.29 -6.20
N PRO A 82 -24.15 -8.93 -5.81
CA PRO A 82 -25.33 -9.81 -5.94
C PRO A 82 -25.71 -10.14 -7.39
N ALA A 83 -25.28 -9.35 -8.38
CA ALA A 83 -25.47 -9.66 -9.79
C ALA A 83 -24.16 -10.04 -10.51
N GLY A 84 -23.05 -10.22 -9.78
CA GLY A 84 -21.77 -10.64 -10.34
C GLY A 84 -21.04 -9.57 -11.17
N LEU A 85 -21.51 -8.31 -11.17
CA LEU A 85 -21.00 -7.27 -12.06
C LEU A 85 -19.60 -6.78 -11.69
N GLN A 86 -19.29 -6.73 -10.39
CA GLN A 86 -17.94 -6.38 -9.95
C GLN A 86 -16.95 -7.48 -10.34
N LEU A 87 -17.31 -8.76 -10.17
CA LEU A 87 -16.49 -9.88 -10.65
C LEU A 87 -16.34 -9.85 -12.18
N GLN A 88 -17.41 -9.57 -12.94
CA GLN A 88 -17.33 -9.43 -14.40
C GLN A 88 -16.33 -8.36 -14.82
N ALA A 89 -16.35 -7.22 -14.15
CA ALA A 89 -15.45 -6.13 -14.46
C ALA A 89 -13.98 -6.44 -14.19
N LEU A 90 -13.69 -7.35 -13.26
CA LEU A 90 -12.33 -7.81 -12.98
C LEU A 90 -11.81 -8.76 -14.06
N LEU A 91 -12.67 -9.36 -14.90
CA LEU A 91 -12.27 -10.39 -15.88
C LEU A 91 -11.07 -10.01 -16.76
N PRO A 92 -10.96 -8.78 -17.32
CA PRO A 92 -9.79 -8.40 -18.12
C PRO A 92 -8.48 -8.41 -17.29
N VAL A 93 -8.54 -7.93 -16.05
CA VAL A 93 -7.40 -7.93 -15.12
C VAL A 93 -7.00 -9.35 -14.74
N LEU A 94 -7.97 -10.17 -14.34
CA LEU A 94 -7.75 -11.57 -13.95
C LEU A 94 -7.14 -12.35 -15.13
N SER A 95 -7.64 -12.14 -16.35
CA SER A 95 -7.12 -12.78 -17.57
C SER A 95 -5.68 -12.35 -17.89
N ALA A 96 -5.36 -11.06 -17.72
CA ALA A 96 -4.01 -10.55 -17.89
C ALA A 96 -3.03 -11.17 -16.88
N ILE A 97 -3.43 -11.29 -15.61
CA ILE A 97 -2.62 -11.94 -14.57
C ILE A 97 -2.37 -13.41 -14.91
N VAL A 98 -3.42 -14.17 -15.26
CA VAL A 98 -3.31 -15.59 -15.62
C VAL A 98 -2.36 -15.79 -16.81
N THR A 99 -2.46 -14.92 -17.82
CA THR A 99 -1.57 -14.95 -18.99
C THR A 99 -0.09 -14.79 -18.58
N VAL A 100 0.21 -13.90 -17.62
CA VAL A 100 1.58 -13.76 -17.10
C VAL A 100 2.00 -14.97 -16.28
N CYS A 101 1.12 -15.50 -15.42
CA CYS A 101 1.39 -16.72 -14.66
C CYS A 101 1.80 -17.89 -15.59
N ASP A 102 1.10 -18.06 -16.72
CA ASP A 102 1.38 -19.11 -17.70
C ASP A 102 2.78 -18.99 -18.34
N THR A 103 3.41 -17.81 -18.30
CA THR A 103 4.81 -17.63 -18.76
C THR A 103 5.84 -18.19 -17.78
N PHE A 104 5.48 -18.36 -16.51
CA PHE A 104 6.37 -18.91 -15.48
C PHE A 104 6.17 -20.42 -15.30
N SER A 105 4.92 -20.85 -15.14
CA SER A 105 4.54 -22.25 -14.95
C SER A 105 3.03 -22.42 -15.06
N LYS A 106 2.59 -23.64 -15.40
CA LYS A 106 1.17 -24.01 -15.47
C LYS A 106 0.46 -23.95 -14.10
N ASN A 107 1.19 -24.19 -13.01
CA ASN A 107 0.60 -24.15 -11.67
C ASN A 107 0.61 -22.74 -11.07
N CYS A 108 1.53 -21.86 -11.53
CA CYS A 108 1.67 -20.50 -11.02
C CYS A 108 0.32 -19.80 -10.94
N THR A 109 0.00 -19.22 -9.79
CA THR A 109 -1.26 -18.50 -9.56
C THR A 109 -1.03 -17.30 -8.66
N TRP A 110 -2.03 -16.43 -8.59
CA TRP A 110 -2.12 -15.39 -7.57
C TRP A 110 -3.21 -15.74 -6.57
N GLY A 111 -3.01 -15.33 -5.32
CA GLY A 111 -4.04 -15.30 -4.30
C GLY A 111 -4.72 -13.93 -4.28
N ILE A 112 -6.02 -13.88 -4.51
CA ILE A 112 -6.80 -12.65 -4.43
C ILE A 112 -7.47 -12.59 -3.06
N PHE A 113 -7.11 -11.58 -2.27
CA PHE A 113 -7.83 -11.19 -1.08
C PHE A 113 -9.06 -10.38 -1.49
N TRP A 114 -10.22 -11.02 -1.33
CA TRP A 114 -11.55 -10.42 -1.40
C TRP A 114 -12.24 -10.87 -0.11
N ASP A 115 -12.42 -9.95 0.84
CA ASP A 115 -12.91 -10.24 2.21
C ASP A 115 -14.12 -11.21 2.26
N PHE A 116 -15.11 -11.06 1.37
CA PHE A 116 -16.32 -11.87 1.34
C PHE A 116 -16.08 -13.37 1.09
N PRO A 117 -15.41 -13.79 0.00
CA PRO A 117 -15.01 -15.19 -0.17
C PRO A 117 -13.83 -15.60 0.73
N CYS A 118 -12.99 -14.67 1.22
CA CYS A 118 -11.81 -15.02 2.00
C CYS A 118 -12.09 -15.28 3.49
N LEU A 119 -13.19 -14.74 4.03
CA LEU A 119 -13.52 -14.74 5.45
C LEU A 119 -14.92 -15.31 5.73
N PRO A 120 -15.15 -15.97 6.88
CA PRO A 120 -16.49 -16.45 7.24
C PRO A 120 -17.53 -15.34 7.31
N GLN A 121 -18.63 -15.50 6.57
CA GLN A 121 -19.68 -14.49 6.44
C GLN A 121 -20.91 -14.83 7.28
N ARG A 122 -21.51 -13.81 7.90
CA ARG A 122 -22.78 -13.96 8.62
C ARG A 122 -23.92 -14.32 7.64
N GLY A 123 -24.81 -15.22 8.05
CA GLY A 123 -26.00 -15.65 7.29
C GLY A 123 -25.73 -16.72 6.24
N HIS A 124 -24.52 -17.27 6.17
CA HIS A 124 -24.11 -18.23 5.13
C HIS A 124 -23.79 -19.63 5.64
N THR A 125 -23.92 -19.86 6.95
CA THR A 125 -23.71 -21.19 7.56
C THR A 125 -25.01 -21.99 7.62
N THR A 126 -26.10 -21.35 8.08
CA THR A 126 -27.44 -21.94 8.19
C THR A 126 -28.46 -21.27 7.28
N GLY A 127 -28.17 -20.07 6.76
CA GLY A 127 -29.03 -19.35 5.82
C GLY A 127 -30.08 -18.43 6.45
N GLY A 128 -30.00 -18.14 7.76
CA GLY A 128 -30.88 -17.21 8.45
C GLY A 128 -30.35 -15.76 8.48
N GLY A 129 -31.22 -14.76 8.65
CA GLY A 129 -30.86 -13.32 8.78
C GLY A 129 -30.15 -12.92 10.09
N GLY A 130 -29.49 -13.87 10.75
CA GLY A 130 -28.89 -13.76 12.08
C GLY A 130 -27.38 -13.99 12.06
N GLU A 131 -26.72 -13.79 13.20
CA GLU A 131 -25.37 -14.34 13.38
C GLU A 131 -25.50 -15.87 13.43
N ASP A 132 -24.87 -16.55 12.48
CA ASP A 132 -24.94 -18.00 12.34
C ASP A 132 -23.56 -18.64 12.21
N ARG A 133 -22.49 -17.84 12.37
CA ARG A 133 -21.13 -18.35 12.35
C ARG A 133 -20.87 -19.20 13.59
N THR A 134 -20.22 -20.34 13.39
CA THR A 134 -19.74 -21.18 14.48
C THR A 134 -18.67 -20.46 15.29
N GLN A 135 -18.38 -20.94 16.49
CA GLN A 135 -17.31 -20.38 17.32
C GLN A 135 -15.96 -20.34 16.58
N GLU A 136 -15.62 -21.42 15.87
CA GLU A 136 -14.42 -21.50 15.03
C GLU A 136 -14.43 -20.45 13.90
N GLN A 137 -15.57 -20.24 13.26
CA GLN A 137 -15.72 -19.23 12.19
C GLN A 137 -15.59 -17.80 12.75
N LEU A 138 -16.12 -17.53 13.94
CA LEU A 138 -15.98 -16.24 14.62
C LEU A 138 -14.52 -15.99 15.03
N GLU A 139 -13.83 -17.00 15.54
CA GLU A 139 -12.41 -16.91 15.90
C GLU A 139 -11.54 -16.66 14.66
N ARG A 140 -11.77 -17.42 13.57
CA ARG A 140 -11.10 -17.23 12.29
C ARG A 140 -11.34 -15.82 11.75
N TYR A 141 -12.59 -15.37 11.70
CA TYR A 141 -12.96 -14.02 11.26
C TYR A 141 -12.25 -12.96 12.11
N GLY A 142 -12.32 -13.09 13.45
CA GLY A 142 -11.70 -12.13 14.36
C GLY A 142 -10.18 -12.06 14.19
N SER A 143 -9.51 -13.20 14.03
CA SER A 143 -8.06 -13.25 13.80
C SER A 143 -7.66 -12.63 12.46
N ALA A 144 -8.37 -12.95 11.38
CA ALA A 144 -8.09 -12.36 10.07
C ALA A 144 -8.39 -10.86 10.03
N PHE A 145 -9.52 -10.45 10.60
CA PHE A 145 -9.97 -9.05 10.60
C PHE A 145 -9.01 -8.12 11.37
N ARG A 146 -8.40 -8.58 12.47
CA ARG A 146 -7.37 -7.82 13.22
C ARG A 146 -6.11 -7.52 12.41
N MET A 147 -5.87 -8.28 11.35
CA MET A 147 -4.67 -8.19 10.52
C MET A 147 -5.00 -7.74 9.09
N ILE A 148 -6.24 -7.30 8.83
CA ILE A 148 -6.69 -6.95 7.48
C ILE A 148 -5.84 -5.81 6.87
N ASP A 149 -5.36 -4.90 7.72
CA ASP A 149 -4.49 -3.79 7.33
C ASP A 149 -3.16 -4.27 6.74
N CYS A 150 -2.65 -5.44 7.14
CA CYS A 150 -1.41 -6.00 6.57
C CYS A 150 -1.55 -6.24 5.07
N TRP A 151 -2.69 -6.73 4.59
CA TRP A 151 -2.88 -6.98 3.17
C TRP A 151 -2.77 -5.68 2.37
N TYR A 152 -3.49 -4.64 2.82
CA TYR A 152 -3.51 -3.34 2.14
C TYR A 152 -2.19 -2.59 2.28
N ALA A 153 -1.58 -2.57 3.46
CA ALA A 153 -0.39 -1.77 3.74
C ALA A 153 0.94 -2.45 3.38
N HIS A 154 0.96 -3.76 3.11
CA HIS A 154 2.20 -4.44 2.74
C HIS A 154 2.78 -3.84 1.44
N PRO A 155 4.08 -3.49 1.41
CA PRO A 155 4.66 -2.71 0.33
C PRO A 155 4.63 -3.43 -1.03
N HIS A 156 4.56 -4.76 -1.03
CA HIS A 156 4.69 -5.58 -2.24
C HIS A 156 3.40 -6.32 -2.68
N THR A 157 2.26 -6.11 -2.01
CA THR A 157 0.95 -6.65 -2.49
C THR A 157 0.33 -5.70 -3.51
N TYR A 158 -0.44 -6.21 -4.47
CA TYR A 158 -1.14 -5.39 -5.46
C TYR A 158 -2.50 -4.95 -4.92
N SER A 159 -2.62 -3.70 -4.48
CA SER A 159 -3.92 -3.13 -4.08
C SER A 159 -4.71 -2.75 -5.34
N MET A 160 -5.89 -3.36 -5.50
CA MET A 160 -6.78 -3.19 -6.65
C MET A 160 -8.05 -2.45 -6.19
N LEU A 161 -8.17 -1.19 -6.59
CA LEU A 161 -9.27 -0.31 -6.18
C LEU A 161 -10.35 -0.30 -7.27
N LEU A 162 -11.51 -0.90 -6.98
CA LEU A 162 -12.66 -0.94 -7.89
C LEU A 162 -13.61 0.24 -7.62
N HIS A 163 -13.06 1.45 -7.47
CA HIS A 163 -13.81 2.61 -6.93
C HIS A 163 -14.68 3.33 -7.97
N GLY A 164 -14.32 3.31 -9.26
CA GLY A 164 -15.04 4.04 -10.32
C GLY A 164 -16.36 3.38 -10.76
N GLN A 165 -16.37 2.06 -10.90
CA GLN A 165 -17.49 1.34 -11.50
C GLN A 165 -18.76 1.29 -10.65
N MET A 166 -18.66 1.47 -9.34
CA MET A 166 -19.84 1.50 -8.46
C MET A 166 -20.80 2.64 -8.78
N SER A 167 -20.29 3.76 -9.32
CA SER A 167 -21.14 4.88 -9.75
C SER A 167 -21.95 4.55 -11.01
N GLU A 168 -21.46 3.63 -11.85
CA GLU A 168 -22.15 3.16 -13.06
C GLU A 168 -23.22 2.08 -12.76
N LEU A 169 -23.17 1.48 -11.55
CA LEU A 169 -24.17 0.52 -11.09
C LEU A 169 -25.44 1.21 -10.55
N ASP A 170 -25.50 2.54 -10.59
CA ASP A 170 -26.69 3.31 -10.26
C ASP A 170 -27.85 2.99 -11.20
N GLY A 171 -28.95 2.50 -10.63
CA GLY A 171 -30.14 2.10 -11.39
C GLY A 171 -30.14 0.64 -11.86
N VAL A 172 -29.04 -0.09 -11.65
CA VAL A 172 -28.96 -1.52 -11.98
C VAL A 172 -29.77 -2.36 -10.99
N ALA A 173 -30.62 -3.25 -11.51
CA ALA A 173 -31.39 -4.19 -10.70
C ALA A 173 -30.46 -5.10 -9.89
N GLY A 174 -30.65 -5.17 -8.57
CA GLY A 174 -29.84 -5.98 -7.66
C GLY A 174 -28.85 -5.22 -6.78
N TYR A 175 -28.58 -3.93 -7.03
CA TYR A 175 -27.70 -3.10 -6.19
C TYR A 175 -28.52 -2.04 -5.43
N PRO A 176 -29.04 -2.35 -4.23
CA PRO A 176 -29.74 -1.38 -3.40
C PRO A 176 -28.78 -0.33 -2.78
N ILE A 177 -27.48 -0.63 -2.64
CA ILE A 177 -26.50 0.28 -2.02
C ILE A 177 -25.67 0.99 -3.09
N ARG A 178 -25.87 2.30 -3.19
CA ARG A 178 -25.53 3.12 -4.38
C ARG A 178 -24.47 4.19 -4.18
N ARG A 179 -23.67 4.10 -3.11
CA ARG A 179 -22.66 5.14 -2.87
C ARG A 179 -21.32 4.77 -3.49
N PRO A 180 -20.63 5.72 -4.16
CA PRO A 180 -19.27 5.51 -4.63
C PRO A 180 -18.31 5.16 -3.48
N CYS A 181 -17.26 4.41 -3.77
CA CYS A 181 -16.26 4.00 -2.77
C CYS A 181 -15.58 5.18 -2.07
N ASN A 182 -15.38 6.31 -2.76
CA ASN A 182 -14.80 7.52 -2.15
C ASN A 182 -15.72 8.23 -1.14
N GLN A 183 -16.93 7.71 -0.90
CA GLN A 183 -17.86 8.16 0.15
C GLN A 183 -18.07 7.11 1.25
N ARG A 184 -17.36 5.97 1.17
CA ARG A 184 -17.50 4.86 2.12
C ARG A 184 -16.27 4.78 3.00
N GLY A 185 -16.46 4.79 4.32
CA GLY A 185 -15.37 4.82 5.29
C GLY A 185 -14.33 3.70 5.11
N TRP A 186 -14.79 2.46 4.90
CA TRP A 186 -13.90 1.31 4.64
C TRP A 186 -13.05 1.51 3.38
N CYS A 187 -13.67 1.82 2.24
CA CYS A 187 -12.93 2.01 0.99
C CYS A 187 -11.90 3.16 1.07
N ILE A 188 -12.21 4.22 1.81
CA ILE A 188 -11.28 5.33 2.08
C ILE A 188 -10.09 4.85 2.90
N ALA A 189 -10.34 4.08 3.96
CA ALA A 189 -9.29 3.54 4.82
C ALA A 189 -8.39 2.56 4.08
N GLU A 190 -8.96 1.65 3.28
CA GLU A 190 -8.23 0.69 2.46
C GLU A 190 -7.33 1.36 1.44
N ARG A 191 -7.84 2.41 0.78
CA ARG A 191 -7.05 3.28 -0.11
C ARG A 191 -5.92 3.97 0.65
N ALA A 192 -6.22 4.55 1.81
CA ALA A 192 -5.24 5.28 2.60
C ALA A 192 -4.13 4.34 3.10
N LEU A 193 -4.47 3.16 3.62
CA LEU A 193 -3.53 2.10 4.00
C LEU A 193 -2.66 1.66 2.82
N SER A 194 -3.28 1.48 1.66
CA SER A 194 -2.57 1.09 0.43
C SER A 194 -1.66 2.19 -0.12
N ALA A 195 -1.84 3.44 0.28
CA ALA A 195 -0.99 4.55 -0.16
C ALA A 195 0.25 4.77 0.72
N LEU A 196 0.32 4.17 1.92
CA LEU A 196 1.33 4.47 2.94
C LEU A 196 2.77 4.19 2.49
N VAL A 197 3.06 2.94 2.10
CA VAL A 197 4.44 2.48 1.83
C VAL A 197 4.54 1.58 0.60
N LYS A 198 3.48 1.52 -0.20
CA LYS A 198 3.40 0.67 -1.39
C LYS A 198 4.51 0.99 -2.39
N ASP A 199 5.09 -0.04 -3.00
CA ASP A 199 6.02 0.16 -4.10
C ASP A 199 5.27 0.66 -5.35
N ASP A 200 5.98 1.42 -6.19
CA ASP A 200 5.50 1.72 -7.54
C ASP A 200 5.62 0.46 -8.41
N PRO A 201 4.62 0.00 -9.20
CA PRO A 201 3.27 0.50 -9.49
C PRO A 201 2.13 -0.31 -8.81
N LEU A 202 2.28 -0.71 -7.55
CA LEU A 202 1.45 -1.76 -6.94
C LEU A 202 0.12 -1.26 -6.32
N LEU A 203 -0.25 -0.01 -6.56
CA LEU A 203 -1.57 0.55 -6.25
C LEU A 203 -2.29 0.87 -7.56
N LEU A 204 -3.41 0.20 -7.81
CA LEU A 204 -4.12 0.20 -9.09
C LEU A 204 -5.55 0.72 -8.93
N GLU A 205 -5.91 1.78 -9.66
CA GLU A 205 -7.29 2.20 -9.90
C GLU A 205 -7.86 1.44 -11.09
N LEU A 206 -8.78 0.52 -10.84
CA LEU A 206 -9.39 -0.31 -11.91
C LEU A 206 -10.62 0.35 -12.55
N GLY A 207 -11.14 1.43 -11.96
CA GLY A 207 -12.41 2.05 -12.35
C GLY A 207 -12.51 2.46 -13.81
N GLU A 208 -11.40 2.89 -14.42
CA GLU A 208 -11.33 3.42 -15.79
C GLU A 208 -10.58 2.49 -16.75
N LEU A 209 -10.36 1.23 -16.35
CA LEU A 209 -9.60 0.28 -17.16
C LEU A 209 -10.37 -0.03 -18.45
N ASN A 210 -9.73 0.22 -19.60
CA ASN A 210 -10.35 0.01 -20.90
C ASN A 210 -9.54 -0.98 -21.74
N ALA A 211 -10.08 -2.19 -21.90
CA ALA A 211 -9.57 -3.24 -22.79
C ALA A 211 -8.03 -3.38 -22.80
N PRO A 212 -7.40 -3.73 -21.66
CA PRO A 212 -5.94 -3.85 -21.58
C PRO A 212 -5.43 -4.96 -22.49
N ARG A 213 -4.29 -4.72 -23.13
CA ARG A 213 -3.64 -5.71 -24.01
C ARG A 213 -2.98 -6.83 -23.23
N ASP A 214 -2.34 -6.49 -22.12
CA ASP A 214 -1.60 -7.40 -21.26
C ASP A 214 -1.45 -6.80 -19.84
N TRP A 215 -0.74 -7.50 -18.96
CA TRP A 215 -0.51 -7.05 -17.59
C TRP A 215 0.29 -5.74 -17.50
N ALA A 216 1.26 -5.52 -18.38
CA ALA A 216 2.03 -4.28 -18.38
C ALA A 216 1.15 -3.09 -18.77
N ASP A 217 0.20 -3.30 -19.68
CA ASP A 217 -0.81 -2.31 -20.06
C ASP A 217 -1.76 -2.00 -18.89
N VAL A 218 -2.19 -3.02 -18.12
CA VAL A 218 -2.95 -2.81 -16.87
C VAL A 218 -2.18 -1.92 -15.91
N LEU A 219 -0.92 -2.25 -15.60
CA LEU A 219 -0.09 -1.45 -14.68
C LEU A 219 0.06 0.00 -15.15
N LYS A 220 0.18 0.22 -16.46
CA LYS A 220 0.31 1.55 -17.04
C LYS A 220 -0.99 2.36 -16.96
N GLN A 221 -2.13 1.76 -17.31
CA GLN A 221 -3.43 2.44 -17.32
C GLN A 221 -3.94 2.71 -15.90
N CYS A 222 -3.73 1.75 -14.99
CA CYS A 222 -4.34 1.79 -13.66
C CYS A 222 -3.44 2.38 -12.57
N LYS A 223 -2.19 2.76 -12.84
CA LYS A 223 -1.30 3.30 -11.80
C LYS A 223 -1.96 4.48 -11.07
N ALA A 224 -2.24 4.28 -9.79
CA ALA A 224 -2.92 5.27 -8.97
C ALA A 224 -1.99 6.44 -8.62
N SER A 225 -2.57 7.65 -8.54
CA SER A 225 -1.92 8.76 -7.84
C SER A 225 -1.99 8.51 -6.33
N ARG A 226 -0.91 8.86 -5.62
CA ARG A 226 -0.84 8.77 -4.15
C ARG A 226 -0.67 10.16 -3.55
N GLY A 227 -1.58 10.52 -2.65
CA GLY A 227 -1.37 11.64 -1.74
C GLY A 227 -0.35 11.27 -0.65
N PRO A 228 0.20 12.26 0.07
CA PRO A 228 1.05 11.99 1.21
C PRO A 228 0.29 11.23 2.31
N PRO A 229 0.96 10.34 3.07
CA PRO A 229 0.33 9.65 4.19
C PRO A 229 -0.26 10.63 5.20
N LEU A 230 -1.53 10.45 5.58
CA LEU A 230 -2.13 11.23 6.67
C LEU A 230 -1.68 10.66 8.02
N THR A 231 -1.36 11.53 8.96
CA THR A 231 -1.17 11.08 10.35
C THR A 231 -2.50 10.48 10.86
N PRO A 232 -2.48 9.48 11.76
CA PRO A 232 -3.70 8.93 12.32
C PRO A 232 -4.67 9.97 12.92
N PRO A 233 -4.22 11.02 13.64
CA PRO A 233 -5.12 12.11 14.06
C PRO A 233 -5.75 12.88 12.89
N ALA A 234 -4.99 13.16 11.82
CA ALA A 234 -5.53 13.85 10.64
C ALA A 234 -6.54 12.98 9.87
N PHE A 235 -6.29 11.67 9.79
CA PHE A 235 -7.22 10.72 9.19
C PHE A 235 -8.52 10.61 10.00
N GLU A 236 -8.41 10.53 11.33
CA GLU A 236 -9.56 10.54 12.22
C GLU A 236 -10.41 11.80 12.05
N GLU A 237 -9.78 12.97 12.03
CA GLU A 237 -10.47 14.24 11.80
C GLU A 237 -11.17 14.27 10.44
N MET A 238 -10.50 13.82 9.37
CA MET A 238 -11.10 13.71 8.03
C MET A 238 -12.37 12.84 8.03
N ILE A 239 -12.33 11.67 8.69
CA ILE A 239 -13.49 10.77 8.78
C ILE A 239 -14.64 11.44 9.56
N ARG A 240 -14.35 12.03 10.72
CA ARG A 240 -15.37 12.67 11.57
C ARG A 240 -15.98 13.90 10.91
N GLN A 241 -15.19 14.74 10.25
CA GLN A 241 -15.69 15.88 9.47
C GLN A 241 -16.54 15.44 8.29
N GLY A 242 -16.12 14.40 7.55
CA GLY A 242 -16.89 13.89 6.43
C GLY A 242 -18.25 13.31 6.85
N LEU A 243 -18.33 12.71 8.04
CA LEU A 243 -19.60 12.27 8.63
C LEU A 243 -20.48 13.46 9.04
N ALA A 244 -19.92 14.44 9.74
CA ALA A 244 -20.63 15.65 10.15
C ALA A 244 -21.16 16.47 8.95
N GLY A 245 -20.38 16.52 7.86
CA GLY A 245 -20.74 17.19 6.61
C GLY A 245 -21.61 16.36 5.66
N GLY A 246 -21.93 15.11 5.99
CA GLY A 246 -22.75 14.22 5.16
C GLY A 246 -22.09 13.74 3.86
N THR A 247 -20.78 13.96 3.70
CA THR A 247 -20.00 13.51 2.53
C THR A 247 -19.53 12.06 2.66
N LEU A 248 -19.53 11.51 3.88
CA LEU A 248 -19.17 10.12 4.18
C LEU A 248 -20.31 9.35 4.85
N VAL A 249 -20.35 8.05 4.61
CA VAL A 249 -21.26 7.13 5.32
C VAL A 249 -20.59 5.85 5.77
N PHE A 250 -21.23 5.24 6.77
CA PHE A 250 -21.00 3.89 7.23
C PHE A 250 -22.34 3.13 7.26
N GLY A 251 -22.30 1.83 6.98
CA GLY A 251 -23.47 0.97 7.10
C GLY A 251 -23.89 0.74 8.55
N VAL A 252 -22.92 0.78 9.47
CA VAL A 252 -23.12 0.59 10.92
C VAL A 252 -22.31 1.66 11.67
N SER A 253 -22.92 2.31 12.67
CA SER A 253 -22.24 3.38 13.44
C SER A 253 -21.00 2.91 14.19
N GLY A 254 -20.95 1.64 14.62
CA GLY A 254 -19.79 1.03 15.27
C GLY A 254 -18.57 0.83 14.36
N ASP A 255 -18.75 0.91 13.04
CA ASP A 255 -17.64 0.75 12.09
C ASP A 255 -16.71 1.97 12.03
N VAL A 256 -17.16 3.14 12.49
CA VAL A 256 -16.39 4.39 12.40
C VAL A 256 -15.09 4.28 13.21
N ASP A 257 -15.21 3.98 14.49
CA ASP A 257 -14.05 3.86 15.39
C ASP A 257 -13.20 2.64 15.01
N LEU A 258 -13.82 1.58 14.50
CA LEU A 258 -13.11 0.39 14.01
C LEU A 258 -12.22 0.72 12.80
N VAL A 259 -12.72 1.50 11.85
CA VAL A 259 -11.94 1.97 10.69
C VAL A 259 -10.81 2.88 11.10
N ILE A 260 -11.06 3.82 12.02
CA ILE A 260 -10.04 4.73 12.53
C ILE A 260 -8.91 3.93 13.21
N GLU A 261 -9.27 2.95 14.04
CA GLU A 261 -8.29 2.13 14.74
C GLU A 261 -7.49 1.24 13.78
N ARG A 262 -8.15 0.61 12.80
CA ARG A 262 -7.45 -0.19 11.77
C ARG A 262 -6.50 0.65 10.93
N TYR A 263 -6.86 1.89 10.58
CA TYR A 263 -5.94 2.80 9.91
C TYR A 263 -4.74 3.14 10.80
N ARG A 264 -4.96 3.47 12.09
CA ARG A 264 -3.92 3.82 13.05
C ARG A 264 -2.91 2.69 13.23
N GLU A 265 -3.38 1.48 13.49
CA GLU A 265 -2.53 0.30 13.64
C GLU A 265 -1.76 -0.03 12.36
N GLY A 266 -2.45 -0.02 11.21
CA GLY A 266 -1.83 -0.27 9.92
C GLY A 266 -0.78 0.77 9.55
N PHE A 267 -1.01 2.04 9.89
CA PHE A 267 -0.03 3.12 9.75
C PHE A 267 1.25 2.79 10.53
N VAL A 268 1.13 2.54 11.83
CA VAL A 268 2.30 2.26 12.68
C VAL A 268 3.03 1.01 12.21
N ARG A 269 2.28 -0.05 11.89
CA ARG A 269 2.84 -1.33 11.41
C ARG A 269 3.60 -1.17 10.10
N ALA A 270 3.04 -0.43 9.14
CA ALA A 270 3.66 -0.15 7.85
C ALA A 270 5.02 0.55 8.02
N PHE A 271 5.04 1.66 8.77
CA PHE A 271 6.27 2.42 8.98
C PHE A 271 7.29 1.74 9.91
N THR A 272 6.86 0.81 10.76
CA THR A 272 7.75 0.00 11.61
C THR A 272 8.52 -1.04 10.82
N ASN A 273 7.88 -1.66 9.82
CA ASN A 273 8.48 -2.76 9.07
C ASN A 273 9.13 -2.35 7.75
N CYS A 274 8.82 -1.15 7.26
CA CYS A 274 9.32 -0.67 5.98
C CYS A 274 10.82 -0.33 6.01
N SER A 275 11.57 -0.92 5.08
CA SER A 275 12.98 -0.59 4.81
C SER A 275 13.19 0.30 3.59
N PHE A 276 12.17 0.44 2.73
CA PHE A 276 12.21 1.29 1.55
C PHE A 276 10.85 1.95 1.30
N ILE A 277 10.82 3.27 1.29
CA ILE A 277 9.63 4.05 0.94
C ILE A 277 9.90 4.77 -0.38
N SER A 278 8.96 4.67 -1.33
CA SER A 278 9.06 5.35 -2.62
C SER A 278 7.78 6.12 -2.97
N PHE A 279 7.94 7.44 -3.13
CA PHE A 279 6.95 8.38 -3.64
C PHE A 279 7.48 9.08 -4.89
N LYS A 280 8.08 8.31 -5.80
CA LYS A 280 8.62 8.82 -7.07
C LYS A 280 7.50 9.26 -8.01
N SER A 281 7.64 10.42 -8.64
CA SER A 281 6.75 10.89 -9.71
C SER A 281 5.28 10.99 -9.29
N MET A 282 5.04 11.47 -8.08
CA MET A 282 3.70 11.69 -7.52
C MET A 282 3.16 13.10 -7.80
N ARG A 283 3.97 13.95 -8.46
CA ARG A 283 3.70 15.38 -8.72
C ARG A 283 3.59 16.21 -7.44
N TRP A 284 4.23 15.77 -6.37
CA TRP A 284 4.23 16.45 -5.08
C TRP A 284 5.03 17.75 -5.11
N GLY A 285 4.51 18.79 -4.50
CA GLY A 285 5.22 20.04 -4.20
C GLY A 285 5.69 20.08 -2.75
N ASP A 286 5.92 21.30 -2.26
CA ASP A 286 6.39 21.54 -0.90
C ASP A 286 5.37 21.11 0.16
N ASP A 287 4.08 21.35 -0.07
CA ASP A 287 3.01 21.06 0.88
C ASP A 287 2.86 19.56 1.14
N GLU A 288 2.94 18.73 0.09
CA GLU A 288 2.88 17.27 0.27
C GLU A 288 4.11 16.72 1.01
N VAL A 289 5.30 17.29 0.78
CA VAL A 289 6.49 16.90 1.54
C VAL A 289 6.37 17.31 3.01
N ILE A 290 5.78 18.47 3.30
CA ILE A 290 5.51 18.89 4.68
C ILE A 290 4.59 17.87 5.37
N LEU A 291 3.50 17.45 4.71
CA LEU A 291 2.61 16.40 5.23
C LEU A 291 3.35 15.06 5.42
N LEU A 292 4.23 14.68 4.49
CA LEU A 292 5.09 13.50 4.64
C LEU A 292 5.97 13.61 5.90
N THR A 293 6.57 14.76 6.16
CA THR A 293 7.42 14.94 7.36
C THR A 293 6.62 14.82 8.66
N GLN A 294 5.38 15.31 8.69
CA GLN A 294 4.47 15.13 9.84
C GLN A 294 4.10 13.66 10.05
N ALA A 295 3.84 12.93 8.96
CA ALA A 295 3.62 11.49 9.00
C ALA A 295 4.85 10.74 9.54
N MET A 296 6.05 11.12 9.09
CA MET A 296 7.31 10.56 9.58
C MET A 296 7.55 10.85 11.07
N GLU A 297 7.24 12.06 11.54
CA GLU A 297 7.32 12.43 12.96
C GLU A 297 6.36 11.58 13.80
N TYR A 298 5.10 11.45 13.37
CA TYR A 298 4.14 10.58 14.04
C TYR A 298 4.62 9.12 14.05
N ALA A 299 5.11 8.62 12.91
CA ALA A 299 5.64 7.27 12.81
C ALA A 299 6.79 7.05 13.80
N HIS A 300 7.76 7.96 13.87
CA HIS A 300 8.87 7.87 14.80
C HIS A 300 8.41 7.86 16.26
N ALA A 301 7.50 8.76 16.63
CA ALA A 301 6.93 8.83 17.98
C ALA A 301 6.20 7.53 18.40
N ASN A 302 5.79 6.71 17.43
CA ASN A 302 5.11 5.43 17.63
C ASN A 302 5.99 4.22 17.26
N GLY A 303 7.32 4.36 17.28
CA GLY A 303 8.26 3.25 17.08
C GLY A 303 8.58 2.89 15.63
N GLY A 304 8.08 3.67 14.67
CA GLY A 304 8.34 3.53 13.24
C GLY A 304 9.68 4.09 12.78
N LEU A 305 9.95 3.97 11.47
CA LEU A 305 11.14 4.45 10.74
C LEU A 305 12.49 3.83 11.12
N GLY A 306 12.57 3.11 12.25
CA GLY A 306 13.79 2.49 12.74
C GLY A 306 14.42 1.44 11.83
N LYS A 307 13.75 1.02 10.74
CA LYS A 307 14.28 0.10 9.71
C LYS A 307 14.45 0.76 8.34
N LEU A 308 14.04 2.03 8.18
CA LEU A 308 14.03 2.71 6.89
C LEU A 308 15.46 2.91 6.40
N ALA A 309 15.83 2.20 5.33
CA ALA A 309 17.14 2.28 4.72
C ALA A 309 17.18 3.22 3.51
N ARG A 310 16.04 3.44 2.84
CA ARG A 310 15.97 4.23 1.62
C ARG A 310 14.68 5.03 1.54
N LEU A 311 14.79 6.30 1.15
CA LEU A 311 13.68 7.19 0.87
C LEU A 311 13.77 7.71 -0.57
N GLY A 312 12.77 7.41 -1.40
CA GLY A 312 12.69 7.86 -2.77
C GLY A 312 11.62 8.94 -2.97
N LEU A 313 12.04 10.12 -3.42
CA LEU A 313 11.21 11.30 -3.68
C LEU A 313 11.52 11.92 -5.06
N SER A 314 12.14 11.17 -5.96
CA SER A 314 12.54 11.67 -7.28
C SER A 314 11.38 12.00 -8.21
N GLY A 315 11.62 12.90 -9.16
CA GLY A 315 10.66 13.26 -10.20
C GLY A 315 9.41 13.97 -9.67
N ASN A 316 9.54 14.73 -8.59
CA ASN A 316 8.47 15.55 -8.03
C ASN A 316 8.73 17.04 -8.33
N LEU A 317 7.99 17.94 -7.68
CA LEU A 317 8.07 19.39 -7.83
C LEU A 317 8.55 20.05 -6.53
N ILE A 318 9.34 19.34 -5.73
CA ILE A 318 9.80 19.76 -4.40
C ILE A 318 10.74 20.95 -4.55
N GLY A 319 10.41 22.07 -3.91
CA GLY A 319 11.22 23.27 -3.85
C GLY A 319 11.98 23.38 -2.52
N ASP A 320 12.49 24.59 -2.26
CA ASP A 320 13.30 24.87 -1.06
C ASP A 320 12.53 24.67 0.24
N LYS A 321 11.23 24.97 0.27
CA LYS A 321 10.43 24.85 1.52
C LYS A 321 10.23 23.39 1.90
N GLY A 322 9.87 22.54 0.94
CA GLY A 322 9.71 21.11 1.16
C GLY A 322 11.05 20.46 1.51
N CYS A 323 12.13 20.86 0.83
CA CYS A 323 13.48 20.40 1.14
C CYS A 323 13.92 20.79 2.56
N THR A 324 13.62 22.02 2.99
CA THR A 324 13.89 22.49 4.35
C THR A 324 13.11 21.69 5.39
N ALA A 325 11.84 21.38 5.14
CA ALA A 325 11.03 20.53 6.02
C ALA A 325 11.65 19.13 6.16
N LEU A 326 12.06 18.52 5.04
CA LEU A 326 12.74 17.23 5.02
C LEU A 326 14.07 17.26 5.79
N ALA A 327 14.88 18.30 5.57
CA ALA A 327 16.14 18.50 6.30
C ALA A 327 15.92 18.58 7.82
N LYS A 328 14.89 19.31 8.27
CA LYS A 328 14.51 19.34 9.69
C LYS A 328 14.15 17.96 10.22
N ALA A 329 13.36 17.17 9.48
CA ALA A 329 13.01 15.81 9.87
C ALA A 329 14.27 14.93 10.07
N PHE A 330 15.28 15.05 9.19
CA PHE A 330 16.55 14.32 9.34
C PHE A 330 17.35 14.67 10.59
N THR A 331 17.05 15.80 11.26
CA THR A 331 17.70 16.17 12.52
C THR A 331 17.04 15.60 13.77
N VAL A 332 15.90 14.91 13.62
CA VAL A 332 15.21 14.23 14.72
C VAL A 332 16.01 13.00 15.13
N SER A 333 16.56 13.04 16.34
CA SER A 333 17.44 12.00 16.87
C SER A 333 16.75 10.63 16.90
N GLY A 334 17.39 9.61 16.36
CA GLY A 334 16.91 8.23 16.39
C GLY A 334 15.86 7.86 15.33
N ALA A 335 15.27 8.85 14.63
CA ALA A 335 14.25 8.58 13.61
C ALA A 335 14.80 7.80 12.41
N PHE A 336 16.00 8.15 11.94
CA PHE A 336 16.57 7.65 10.68
C PHE A 336 17.87 6.88 10.89
N LYS A 337 17.93 6.04 11.95
CA LYS A 337 19.14 5.30 12.33
C LYS A 337 19.66 4.32 11.28
N GLU A 338 18.77 3.79 10.43
CA GLU A 338 19.12 2.86 9.35
C GLU A 338 19.20 3.51 7.97
N LEU A 339 18.90 4.81 7.86
CA LEU A 339 18.79 5.48 6.57
C LEU A 339 20.16 5.57 5.89
N LEU A 340 20.25 4.95 4.71
CA LEU A 340 21.43 4.91 3.88
C LEU A 340 21.37 6.00 2.80
N THR A 341 20.27 6.06 2.07
CA THR A 341 20.17 6.91 0.88
C THR A 341 18.85 7.65 0.78
N VAL A 342 18.92 8.87 0.28
CA VAL A 342 17.76 9.70 -0.07
C VAL A 342 17.86 10.07 -1.55
N ASP A 343 16.82 9.77 -2.32
CA ASP A 343 16.75 10.12 -3.73
C ASP A 343 15.81 11.33 -3.94
N LEU A 344 16.38 12.48 -4.27
CA LEU A 344 15.70 13.74 -4.59
C LEU A 344 15.94 14.16 -6.05
N PHE A 345 16.38 13.24 -6.91
CA PHE A 345 16.64 13.49 -8.32
C PHE A 345 15.44 14.14 -9.02
N SER A 346 15.68 15.08 -9.95
CA SER A 346 14.64 15.71 -10.76
C SER A 346 13.52 16.37 -9.93
N ASN A 347 13.89 17.39 -9.17
CA ASN A 347 12.99 18.24 -8.38
C ASN A 347 13.26 19.73 -8.68
N LYS A 348 12.77 20.65 -7.85
CA LYS A 348 12.93 22.11 -7.98
C LYS A 348 13.74 22.72 -6.82
N ILE A 349 14.63 21.95 -6.21
CA ILE A 349 15.42 22.39 -5.05
C ILE A 349 16.49 23.37 -5.53
N GLY A 350 16.51 24.57 -4.95
CA GLY A 350 17.55 25.58 -5.15
C GLY A 350 18.55 25.61 -4.01
N ASP A 351 19.42 26.62 -4.02
CA ASP A 351 20.53 26.74 -3.07
C ASP A 351 20.08 26.87 -1.61
N ALA A 352 18.91 27.46 -1.35
CA ALA A 352 18.39 27.55 0.02
C ALA A 352 17.99 26.18 0.58
N GLY A 353 17.35 25.32 -0.22
CA GLY A 353 17.08 23.93 0.14
C GLY A 353 18.37 23.10 0.27
N GLY A 354 19.33 23.32 -0.64
CA GLY A 354 20.67 22.73 -0.56
C GLY A 354 21.39 23.07 0.75
N GLN A 355 21.37 24.34 1.17
CA GLN A 355 21.95 24.79 2.43
C GLN A 355 21.29 24.12 3.64
N ALA A 356 19.96 23.96 3.64
CA ALA A 356 19.26 23.24 4.71
C ALA A 356 19.71 21.76 4.80
N LEU A 357 19.94 21.10 3.66
CA LEU A 357 20.49 19.74 3.63
C LEU A 357 21.91 19.68 4.20
N VAL A 358 22.78 20.64 3.87
CA VAL A 358 24.13 20.73 4.45
C VAL A 358 24.07 20.77 5.98
N GLU A 359 23.24 21.65 6.54
CA GLU A 359 23.07 21.80 7.99
C GLU A 359 22.58 20.51 8.65
N ALA A 360 21.62 19.81 8.03
CA ALA A 360 21.12 18.55 8.54
C ALA A 360 22.18 17.42 8.48
N LEU A 361 22.93 17.33 7.37
CA LEU A 361 23.95 16.30 7.15
C LEU A 361 25.17 16.48 8.06
N ASP A 362 25.56 17.72 8.36
CA ASP A 362 26.69 18.01 9.25
C ASP A 362 26.36 17.75 10.74
N ARG A 363 25.07 17.67 11.12
CA ARG A 363 24.66 17.38 12.50
C ARG A 363 25.12 15.98 12.93
N GLN A 364 25.75 15.89 14.09
CA GLN A 364 26.30 14.61 14.59
C GLN A 364 25.22 13.70 15.16
N GLY A 365 25.35 12.39 14.92
CA GLY A 365 24.53 11.34 15.55
C GLY A 365 23.11 11.14 15.01
N VAL A 366 22.62 12.00 14.11
CA VAL A 366 21.23 11.92 13.62
C VAL A 366 21.03 10.96 12.45
N LEU A 367 22.07 10.77 11.62
CA LEU A 367 22.06 9.92 10.43
C LEU A 367 23.27 8.97 10.40
N PRO A 368 23.39 8.01 11.33
CA PRO A 368 24.62 7.25 11.58
C PRO A 368 24.99 6.24 10.50
N LYS A 369 24.11 5.89 9.56
CA LYS A 369 24.41 4.96 8.45
C LYS A 369 24.35 5.60 7.07
N PHE A 370 24.15 6.91 7.01
CA PHE A 370 23.93 7.61 5.75
C PHE A 370 25.15 7.54 4.83
N THR A 371 24.90 7.23 3.56
CA THR A 371 25.92 7.02 2.53
C THR A 371 25.78 7.96 1.34
N GLY A 372 24.60 8.52 1.08
CA GLY A 372 24.47 9.44 -0.04
C GLY A 372 23.08 10.02 -0.28
N ILE A 373 23.08 11.09 -1.08
CA ILE A 373 21.90 11.80 -1.54
C ILE A 373 22.00 12.00 -3.05
N GLN A 374 20.91 11.78 -3.79
CA GLN A 374 20.83 12.09 -5.23
C GLN A 374 20.08 13.40 -5.42
N LEU A 375 20.70 14.35 -6.13
CA LEU A 375 20.21 15.73 -6.28
C LEU A 375 20.31 16.24 -7.72
N GLU A 376 20.74 15.41 -8.66
CA GLU A 376 20.87 15.80 -10.06
C GLU A 376 19.50 16.20 -10.63
N LEU A 377 19.52 17.10 -11.61
CA LEU A 377 18.32 17.72 -12.19
C LEU A 377 17.47 18.51 -11.16
N ASN A 378 18.12 19.16 -10.21
CA ASN A 378 17.53 20.23 -9.40
C ASN A 378 17.97 21.62 -9.91
N GLN A 379 17.63 22.68 -9.16
CA GLN A 379 17.94 24.08 -9.47
C GLN A 379 19.10 24.63 -8.64
N LEU A 380 19.97 23.75 -8.13
CA LEU A 380 21.18 24.11 -7.40
C LEU A 380 22.21 24.75 -8.32
N SER A 381 22.91 25.77 -7.83
CA SER A 381 24.17 26.21 -8.44
C SER A 381 25.23 25.11 -8.33
N MET A 382 26.33 25.26 -9.09
CA MET A 382 27.46 24.34 -8.98
C MET A 382 28.02 24.33 -7.55
N GLU A 383 28.11 25.51 -6.93
CA GLU A 383 28.57 25.70 -5.56
C GLU A 383 27.61 25.04 -4.56
N GLY A 384 26.29 25.24 -4.72
CA GLY A 384 25.26 24.61 -3.89
C GLY A 384 25.31 23.09 -3.96
N PHE A 385 25.45 22.53 -5.16
CA PHE A 385 25.58 21.08 -5.37
C PHE A 385 26.83 20.51 -4.69
N GLN A 386 27.99 21.12 -4.92
CA GLN A 386 29.26 20.70 -4.32
C GLN A 386 29.25 20.79 -2.78
N ALA A 387 28.56 21.79 -2.22
CA ALA A 387 28.41 21.93 -0.78
C ALA A 387 27.65 20.74 -0.18
N VAL A 388 26.55 20.32 -0.80
CA VAL A 388 25.76 19.17 -0.34
C VAL A 388 26.53 17.86 -0.50
N GLU A 389 27.19 17.63 -1.63
CA GLU A 389 28.04 16.43 -1.83
C GLU A 389 29.14 16.34 -0.77
N SER A 390 29.78 17.47 -0.48
CA SER A 390 30.82 17.56 0.54
C SER A 390 30.26 17.23 1.93
N ALA A 391 29.07 17.74 2.29
CA ALA A 391 28.41 17.45 3.56
C ALA A 391 28.01 15.97 3.68
N ALA A 392 27.45 15.38 2.61
CA ALA A 392 27.13 13.96 2.56
C ALA A 392 28.38 13.10 2.74
N GLY A 393 29.49 13.46 2.08
CA GLY A 393 30.78 12.79 2.22
C GLY A 393 31.38 12.92 3.63
N ARG A 394 31.24 14.08 4.29
CA ARG A 394 31.65 14.26 5.70
C ARG A 394 30.83 13.39 6.64
N SER A 395 29.51 13.37 6.47
CA SER A 395 28.59 12.55 7.26
C SER A 395 28.95 11.06 7.14
N TRP A 396 29.15 10.58 5.90
CA TRP A 396 29.58 9.19 5.65
C TRP A 396 30.91 8.85 6.34
N ARG A 397 31.94 9.70 6.20
CA ARG A 397 33.25 9.46 6.82
C ARG A 397 33.12 9.38 8.34
N ARG A 398 32.47 10.35 8.99
CA ARG A 398 32.27 10.37 10.44
C ARG A 398 31.65 9.07 10.96
N ASN A 399 30.75 8.48 10.20
CA ASN A 399 29.99 7.29 10.57
C ASN A 399 30.74 5.97 10.34
N HIS A 400 31.66 5.92 9.37
CA HIS A 400 32.34 4.69 8.95
C HIS A 400 33.82 4.63 9.36
N HIS A 401 34.30 5.58 10.15
CA HIS A 401 35.65 5.54 10.72
C HIS A 401 35.67 4.75 12.04
N HIS A 402 35.82 3.43 11.94
CA HIS A 402 36.53 2.69 12.97
C HIS A 402 38.03 2.92 12.75
N PRO A 403 38.79 3.40 13.75
CA PRO A 403 40.24 3.29 13.72
C PRO A 403 40.56 1.79 13.81
N ARG A 404 41.10 1.19 12.74
CA ARG A 404 41.93 0.00 12.94
C ARG A 404 43.01 0.43 13.94
N LYS A 405 42.99 -0.13 15.15
CA LYS A 405 44.17 -0.11 16.01
C LYS A 405 45.30 -0.68 15.18
N LEU A 406 46.21 0.17 14.71
CA LEU A 406 47.56 -0.25 14.40
C LEU A 406 48.11 -0.83 15.69
N LYS A 407 48.15 -2.16 15.78
CA LYS A 407 49.16 -2.80 16.61
C LYS A 407 50.46 -2.61 15.83
N LEU A 408 51.38 -1.87 16.45
CA LEU A 408 52.80 -1.86 16.08
C LEU A 408 53.31 -3.28 15.90
#